data_AF-A0A760VVU7-F1
#
_entry.id   AF-A0A760VVU7-F1
#
_cell.length_a   1.000
_cell.length_b   1.000
_cell.length_c   1.000
_cell.angle_alpha   90.00
_cell.angle_beta   90.00
_cell.angle_gamma   90.00
#
_symmetry.space_group_name_H-M   'P 1'
#
loop_
_entity.id
_entity.type
_entity.pdbx_description
1 polymer ?
#
loop_
_entity_poly.entity_id
_entity_poly.type
_entity_poly.pdbx_seq_one_letter_code
_entity_poly.pdbx_strand_id
1 'polypeptide(L)'
;CKVDLVHCQEVVEHIEESFLDNLLSSLTCGRFILMTHAVPGQEGHHHVNEQPMEYWINHLRRYSCGLLEEDTMRIRHLAANDGALYLAQNGLLFVNRNRI
;
A
#
# COMPACT_ATOMS: atom_id res chain seq x y z
N CYS A 1 1.52 4.18 -18.90
CA CYS A 1 1.38 5.45 -18.14
C CYS A 1 2.55 5.55 -17.16
N LYS A 2 3.10 6.74 -16.92
CA LYS A 2 4.14 7.02 -15.91
C LYS A 2 3.64 8.18 -15.06
N VAL A 3 3.61 8.02 -13.74
CA VAL A 3 3.21 9.07 -12.79
C VAL A 3 4.22 9.13 -11.65
N ASP A 4 4.29 10.27 -10.96
CA ASP A 4 5.20 10.43 -9.83
C ASP A 4 4.66 9.78 -8.55
N LEU A 5 3.34 9.83 -8.33
CA LEU A 5 2.67 9.28 -7.15
C LEU A 5 1.46 8.44 -7.55
N VAL A 6 1.35 7.26 -6.95
CA VAL A 6 0.13 6.45 -6.88
C VAL A 6 -0.36 6.45 -5.44
N HIS A 7 -1.67 6.66 -5.24
CA HIS A 7 -2.33 6.59 -3.94
C HIS A 7 -3.47 5.57 -4.02
N CYS A 8 -3.42 4.54 -3.17
CA CYS A 8 -4.37 3.44 -3.13
C CYS A 8 -4.83 3.19 -1.68
N GLN A 9 -6.02 3.68 -1.31
CA GLN A 9 -6.45 3.72 0.09
C GLN A 9 -7.80 3.02 0.26
N GLU A 10 -7.85 2.07 1.18
CA GLU A 10 -9.00 1.18 1.46
C GLU A 10 -9.47 0.46 0.18
N VAL A 11 -8.57 -0.33 -0.41
CA VAL A 11 -8.79 -0.97 -1.72
C VAL A 11 -8.19 -2.37 -1.77
N VAL A 12 -6.94 -2.54 -1.34
CA VAL A 12 -6.18 -3.78 -1.60
C VAL A 12 -6.76 -5.01 -0.90
N GLU A 13 -7.44 -4.80 0.21
CA GLU A 13 -8.19 -5.78 1.00
C GLU A 13 -9.49 -6.23 0.33
N HIS A 14 -10.01 -5.47 -0.64
CA HIS A 14 -11.22 -5.78 -1.40
C HIS A 14 -10.93 -6.53 -2.70
N ILE A 15 -9.66 -6.78 -3.02
CA ILE A 15 -9.25 -7.49 -4.23
C ILE A 15 -8.80 -8.89 -3.85
N GLU A 16 -9.45 -9.91 -4.43
CA GLU A 16 -9.06 -11.29 -4.22
C GLU A 16 -7.59 -11.51 -4.61
N GLU A 17 -6.89 -12.37 -3.87
CA GLU A 17 -5.49 -12.71 -4.11
C GLU A 17 -5.24 -13.23 -5.55
N SER A 18 -6.25 -13.84 -6.18
CA SER A 18 -6.23 -14.28 -7.58
C SER A 18 -5.95 -13.15 -8.59
N PHE A 19 -6.26 -11.90 -8.23
CA PHE A 19 -6.04 -10.70 -9.06
C PHE A 19 -4.87 -9.83 -8.56
N LEU A 20 -4.07 -10.32 -7.61
CA LEU A 20 -3.00 -9.56 -6.98
C LEU A 20 -2.00 -9.01 -8.01
N ASP A 21 -1.61 -9.81 -8.99
CA ASP A 21 -0.64 -9.37 -10.00
C ASP A 21 -1.21 -8.24 -10.88
N ASN A 22 -2.53 -8.23 -11.16
CA ASN A 22 -3.19 -7.12 -11.86
C ASN A 22 -3.18 -5.83 -11.03
N LEU A 23 -3.50 -5.95 -9.73
CA LEU A 23 -3.47 -4.84 -8.78
C LEU A 23 -2.07 -4.25 -8.68
N LEU A 24 -1.06 -5.05 -8.35
CA LEU A 24 0.31 -4.58 -8.15
C LEU A 24 0.94 -4.04 -9.43
N SER A 25 0.65 -4.65 -10.59
CA SER A 25 1.04 -4.11 -11.89
C SER A 25 0.48 -2.70 -12.11
N SER A 26 -0.77 -2.45 -11.71
CA SER A 26 -1.40 -1.13 -11.80
C SER A 26 -0.73 -0.11 -10.88
N LEU A 27 -0.40 -0.49 -9.64
CA LEU A 27 0.27 0.39 -8.68
C LEU A 27 1.70 0.77 -9.10
N THR A 28 2.41 -0.16 -9.75
CA THR A 28 3.83 0.01 -10.15
C THR A 28 4.04 0.94 -11.35
N CYS A 29 3.00 1.59 -11.86
CA CYS A 29 3.15 2.68 -12.82
C CYS A 29 3.72 3.98 -12.19
N GLY A 30 3.67 4.09 -10.86
CA GLY A 30 4.19 5.22 -10.08
C GLY A 30 5.66 5.11 -9.69
N ARG A 31 6.31 6.27 -9.48
CA ARG A 31 7.61 6.36 -8.79
C ARG A 31 7.47 6.12 -7.30
N PHE A 32 6.47 6.73 -6.67
CA PHE A 32 6.09 6.49 -5.28
C PHE A 32 4.70 5.85 -5.22
N ILE A 33 4.51 4.93 -4.28
CA ILE A 33 3.24 4.24 -4.06
C ILE A 33 2.89 4.39 -2.59
N LEU A 34 1.84 5.15 -2.28
CA LEU A 34 1.24 5.22 -0.96
C LEU A 34 0.00 4.33 -0.94
N MET A 35 -0.04 3.35 -0.05
CA MET A 35 -1.21 2.49 0.09
C MET A 35 -1.60 2.22 1.53
N THR A 36 -2.87 1.94 1.79
CA THR A 36 -3.31 1.30 3.03
C THR A 36 -3.66 -0.17 2.78
N HIS A 37 -3.82 -0.93 3.85
CA HIS A 37 -4.35 -2.29 3.81
C HIS A 37 -5.09 -2.60 5.11
N ALA A 38 -6.02 -3.55 5.05
CA ALA A 38 -6.58 -4.17 6.25
C ALA A 38 -5.65 -5.27 6.78
N VAL A 39 -5.54 -5.37 8.11
CA VAL A 39 -4.86 -6.49 8.79
C VAL A 39 -5.84 -7.65 9.05
N PRO A 40 -5.37 -8.90 9.22
CA PRO A 40 -6.25 -10.03 9.48
C PRO A 40 -7.17 -9.80 10.68
N GLY A 41 -8.48 -9.93 10.48
CA GLY A 41 -9.51 -9.71 11.50
C GLY A 41 -9.89 -8.24 11.71
N GLN A 42 -9.46 -7.31 10.86
CA GLN A 42 -9.90 -5.91 10.93
C GLN A 42 -11.39 -5.77 10.63
N GLU A 43 -11.95 -6.71 9.85
CA GLU A 43 -13.33 -6.74 9.37
C GLU A 43 -13.69 -5.49 8.55
N GLY A 44 -14.74 -5.60 7.73
CA GLY A 44 -15.19 -4.51 6.88
C GLY A 44 -16.02 -4.99 5.71
N HIS A 45 -16.60 -4.05 4.97
CA HIS A 45 -17.47 -4.41 3.85
C HIS A 45 -16.66 -5.10 2.75
N HIS A 46 -16.92 -6.38 2.50
CA HIS A 46 -16.30 -7.12 1.40
C HIS A 46 -14.75 -7.10 1.47
N HIS A 47 -14.19 -7.30 2.66
CA HIS A 47 -12.77 -7.63 2.80
C HIS A 47 -12.58 -9.10 2.43
N VAL A 48 -11.79 -9.35 1.40
CA VAL A 48 -11.48 -10.68 0.88
C VAL A 48 -9.99 -11.01 0.95
N ASN A 49 -9.15 -10.03 1.30
CA ASN A 49 -7.69 -10.17 1.34
C ASN A 49 -7.06 -9.33 2.47
N GLU A 50 -7.50 -9.57 3.71
CA GLU A 50 -6.88 -8.98 4.90
C GLU A 50 -5.54 -9.66 5.17
N GLN A 51 -4.45 -8.90 5.11
CA GLN A 51 -3.10 -9.45 5.14
C GLN A 51 -2.17 -8.61 6.01
N PRO A 52 -1.17 -9.23 6.67
CA PRO A 52 -0.18 -8.50 7.46
C PRO A 52 0.70 -7.63 6.55
N MET A 53 1.33 -6.62 7.14
CA MET A 53 2.19 -5.67 6.40
C MET A 53 3.28 -6.37 5.58
N GLU A 54 3.87 -7.44 6.12
CA GLU A 54 4.96 -8.19 5.49
C GLU A 54 4.54 -8.83 4.17
N TYR A 55 3.26 -9.22 4.04
CA TYR A 55 2.71 -9.75 2.80
C TYR A 55 2.87 -8.72 1.67
N TRP A 56 2.36 -7.50 1.87
CA TRP A 56 2.40 -6.42 0.89
C TRP A 56 3.83 -6.01 0.56
N ILE A 57 4.70 -5.90 1.57
CA ILE A 57 6.12 -5.59 1.37
C ILE A 57 6.79 -6.66 0.50
N ASN A 58 6.57 -7.94 0.80
CA ASN A 58 7.19 -9.05 0.06
C ASN A 58 6.71 -9.10 -1.39
N HIS A 59 5.41 -8.89 -1.63
CA HIS A 59 4.87 -8.88 -2.98
C HIS A 59 5.37 -7.70 -3.81
N LEU A 60 5.39 -6.48 -3.26
CA LEU A 60 5.90 -5.29 -3.95
C LEU A 60 7.41 -5.33 -4.18
N ARG A 61 8.18 -6.00 -3.31
CA ARG A 61 9.61 -6.24 -3.52
C ARG A 61 9.90 -6.96 -4.84
N ARG A 62 9.02 -7.88 -5.28
CA ARG A 62 9.12 -8.57 -6.58
C ARG A 62 9.06 -7.61 -7.78
N TYR A 63 8.46 -6.44 -7.61
CA TYR A 63 8.37 -5.38 -8.62
C TYR A 63 9.44 -4.29 -8.45
N SER A 64 10.53 -4.59 -7.71
CA SER A 64 11.57 -3.62 -7.36
C SER A 64 11.06 -2.40 -6.57
N CYS A 65 9.93 -2.55 -5.87
CA CYS A 65 9.39 -1.55 -4.98
C CYS A 65 9.89 -1.81 -3.55
N GLY A 66 10.64 -0.86 -2.99
CA GLY A 66 11.16 -0.92 -1.63
C GLY A 66 10.36 -0.05 -0.70
N LEU A 67 10.07 -0.54 0.51
CA LEU A 67 9.43 0.27 1.55
C LEU A 67 10.36 1.42 1.97
N LEU A 68 9.80 2.61 2.13
CA LEU A 68 10.45 3.75 2.75
C LEU A 68 10.02 3.81 4.22
N GLU A 69 10.75 3.15 5.11
CA GLU A 69 10.36 2.98 6.52
C GLU A 69 10.21 4.32 7.25
N GLU A 70 11.23 5.19 7.16
CA GLU A 70 11.21 6.51 7.80
C GLU A 70 10.07 7.39 7.27
N ASP A 71 9.91 7.46 5.96
CA ASP A 71 8.83 8.25 5.35
C ASP A 71 7.44 7.67 5.63
N THR A 72 7.32 6.34 5.73
CA THR A 72 6.08 5.67 6.14
C THR A 72 5.69 6.11 7.56
N MET A 73 6.65 6.09 8.50
CA MET A 73 6.41 6.57 9.86
C MET A 73 6.04 8.06 9.90
N ARG A 74 6.70 8.88 9.09
CA ARG A 74 6.39 10.31 8.98
C ARG A 74 4.97 10.55 8.47
N ILE A 75 4.55 9.85 7.41
CA ILE A 75 3.21 9.99 6.84
C ILE A 75 2.15 9.49 7.82
N ARG A 76 2.38 8.37 8.52
CA ARG A 76 1.47 7.89 9.57
C ARG A 76 1.29 8.90 10.68
N HIS A 77 2.37 9.57 11.10
CA HIS A 77 2.30 10.62 12.12
C HIS A 77 1.48 11.83 11.65
N LEU A 78 1.71 12.30 10.41
CA LEU A 78 0.92 13.39 9.81
C LEU A 78 -0.57 13.00 9.71
N ALA A 79 -0.85 11.79 9.21
CA ALA A 79 -2.20 11.27 9.09
C ALA A 79 -2.92 11.18 10.45
N ALA A 80 -2.22 10.79 11.51
CA ALA A 80 -2.78 10.76 12.86
C ALA A 80 -3.17 12.16 13.34
N ASN A 81 -2.34 13.17 13.09
CA ASN A 81 -2.63 14.56 13.44
C ASN A 81 -3.84 15.12 12.66
N ASP A 82 -4.02 14.66 11.41
CA ASP A 82 -5.13 15.06 10.54
C ASP A 82 -6.41 14.22 10.76
N GLY A 83 -6.37 13.19 11.63
CA GLY A 83 -7.50 12.29 11.88
C GLY A 83 -7.75 11.25 10.77
N ALA A 84 -6.80 11.05 9.86
CA ALA A 84 -6.86 10.06 8.79
C ALA A 84 -6.47 8.65 9.31
N LEU A 85 -7.41 8.02 10.02
CA LEU A 85 -7.19 6.79 10.80
C LEU A 85 -6.54 5.63 10.02
N TYR A 86 -7.07 5.29 8.84
CA TYR A 86 -6.58 4.15 8.06
C TYR A 86 -5.14 4.35 7.58
N LEU A 87 -4.81 5.56 7.15
CA LEU A 87 -3.46 5.91 6.72
C LEU A 87 -2.50 5.96 7.91
N ALA A 88 -2.96 6.42 9.08
CA ALA A 88 -2.19 6.46 10.31
C ALA A 88 -1.83 5.05 10.83
N GLN A 89 -2.75 4.10 10.71
CA GLN A 89 -2.59 2.75 11.24
C GLN A 89 -1.82 1.85 10.27
N ASN A 90 -2.27 1.79 9.01
CA ASN A 90 -1.85 0.77 8.06
C ASN A 90 -1.28 1.35 6.75
N GLY A 91 -0.94 2.64 6.71
CA GLY A 91 -0.30 3.26 5.56
C GLY A 91 1.10 2.72 5.29
N LEU A 92 1.46 2.50 4.04
CA LEU A 92 2.78 2.05 3.58
C LEU A 92 3.20 2.91 2.39
N LEU A 93 4.41 3.47 2.45
CA LEU A 93 5.00 4.20 1.35
C LEU A 93 6.15 3.41 0.73
N PHE A 94 6.09 3.21 -0.58
CA PHE A 94 7.13 2.53 -1.36
C PHE A 94 7.76 3.46 -2.40
N VAL A 95 9.01 3.17 -2.74
CA VAL A 95 9.70 3.70 -3.92
C VAL A 95 9.90 2.61 -4.96
N ASN A 96 9.51 2.88 -6.20
CA ASN A 96 9.75 2.00 -7.34
C ASN A 96 11.11 2.30 -7.97
N ARG A 97 12.08 1.39 -7.79
CA ARG A 97 13.46 1.57 -8.27
C ARG A 97 13.58 1.53 -9.79
N ASN A 98 12.59 0.96 -10.50
CA ASN A 98 12.55 0.95 -11.96
C ASN A 98 12.09 2.29 -12.56
N ARG A 99 11.72 3.26 -11.71
CA ARG A 99 11.16 4.56 -12.10
C ARG A 99 11.94 5.75 -11.53
N ILE A 100 13.12 5.49 -10.97
CA ILE A 100 14.08 6.52 -10.51
C ILE A 100 14.77 7.16 -11.72
#